data_AF-A0A2S5LY49-F1
#
_entry.id   AF-A0A2S5LY49-F1
#
_cell.length_a   1.000
_cell.length_b   1.000
_cell.length_c   1.000
_cell.angle_alpha   90.00
_cell.angle_beta   90.00
_cell.angle_gamma   90.00
#
_symmetry.space_group_name_H-M   'P 1'
#
loop_
_entity.id
_entity.type
_entity.pdbx_description
1 polymer ?
#
loop_
_entity_poly.entity_id
_entity_poly.type
_entity_poly.pdbx_seq_one_letter_code
_entity_poly.pdbx_strand_id
1 'polypeptide(L)'
;MMTNMFKALLVSLSLLVATPAMAITEDYGTLLSGSYQPTETFATLSVDGSGSVYNFILTAFDLDSIFSTGAFIGAVAVDTNLNLAPTISNVSGDAPVTYSAGGGPTGAFEFRFDLTGPQQARLTGNEFVSWTATFAEPVTFEGNEFALHVQNIGEANGGSAWYVNTSPVPEPESYAMMLAGLGLMGFVARRRKS
;
A
#
# COMPACT_ATOMS: atom_id res chain seq x y z
N MET A 1 56.37 -5.74 -44.96
CA MET A 1 55.90 -6.68 -43.91
C MET A 1 55.44 -5.82 -42.74
N MET A 2 54.13 -5.54 -42.60
CA MET A 2 53.23 -6.23 -41.64
C MET A 2 53.84 -6.24 -40.23
N THR A 3 53.26 -5.64 -39.20
CA THR A 3 51.87 -5.86 -38.76
C THR A 3 51.41 -4.78 -37.79
N ASN A 4 50.19 -4.30 -37.99
CA ASN A 4 49.37 -3.54 -37.04
C ASN A 4 49.19 -4.30 -35.73
N MET A 5 49.27 -3.64 -34.57
CA MET A 5 48.45 -3.98 -33.40
C MET A 5 48.17 -2.74 -32.55
N PHE A 6 47.24 -1.91 -33.02
CA PHE A 6 46.44 -1.05 -32.14
C PHE A 6 45.62 -1.99 -31.24
N LYS A 7 45.95 -2.07 -29.95
CA LYS A 7 45.11 -2.73 -28.95
C LYS A 7 43.89 -1.83 -28.73
N ALA A 8 42.77 -2.17 -29.34
CA ALA A 8 41.49 -1.54 -29.09
C ALA A 8 41.05 -1.83 -27.64
N LEU A 9 40.89 -0.74 -26.90
CA LEU A 9 40.30 -0.67 -25.57
C LEU A 9 38.78 -0.96 -25.69
N LEU A 10 38.32 -2.12 -25.24
CA LEU A 10 36.89 -2.41 -25.05
C LEU A 10 36.50 -2.01 -23.62
N VAL A 11 36.15 -0.73 -23.43
CA VAL A 11 35.36 -0.33 -22.26
C VAL A 11 33.92 -0.73 -22.55
N SER A 12 33.48 -1.85 -21.97
CA SER A 12 32.07 -2.20 -21.92
C SER A 12 31.38 -1.22 -20.97
N LEU A 13 30.77 -0.17 -21.52
CA LEU A 13 29.90 0.74 -20.77
C LEU A 13 28.58 0.02 -20.49
N SER A 14 28.51 -0.74 -19.40
CA SER A 14 27.22 -1.25 -18.90
C SER A 14 26.41 -0.04 -18.45
N LEU A 15 25.37 0.32 -19.21
CA LEU A 15 24.36 1.26 -18.76
C LEU A 15 23.69 0.67 -17.52
N LEU A 16 24.02 1.21 -16.34
CA LEU A 16 23.29 0.91 -15.12
C LEU A 16 21.92 1.58 -15.25
N VAL A 17 20.89 0.81 -15.61
CA VAL A 17 19.51 1.29 -15.56
C VAL A 17 19.18 1.49 -14.09
N ALA A 18 19.22 2.72 -13.61
CA ALA A 18 18.73 3.06 -12.29
C ALA A 18 17.20 2.90 -12.31
N THR A 19 16.68 1.92 -11.56
CA THR A 19 15.25 1.84 -11.30
C THR A 19 14.85 3.05 -10.45
N PRO A 20 13.84 3.83 -10.84
CA PRO A 20 13.40 4.96 -10.04
C PRO A 20 13.01 4.49 -8.63
N ALA A 21 13.42 5.28 -7.63
CA ALA A 21 12.93 5.13 -6.27
C ALA A 21 11.46 5.51 -6.23
N MET A 22 10.70 4.72 -5.49
CA MET A 22 9.26 4.83 -5.34
C MET A 22 8.96 5.06 -3.87
N ALA A 23 8.10 6.05 -3.60
CA ALA A 23 7.55 6.31 -2.28
C ALA A 23 6.04 6.47 -2.41
N ILE A 24 5.28 5.61 -1.74
CA ILE A 24 3.81 5.59 -1.70
C ILE A 24 3.38 5.69 -0.25
N THR A 25 2.29 6.41 0.00
CA THR A 25 1.60 6.40 1.29
C THR A 25 0.11 6.24 1.04
N GLU A 26 -0.49 5.24 1.69
CA GLU A 26 -1.91 4.91 1.60
C GLU A 26 -2.60 5.12 2.93
N ASP A 27 -3.72 5.85 2.92
CA ASP A 27 -4.64 5.99 4.03
C ASP A 27 -5.69 4.88 3.97
N TYR A 28 -5.97 4.17 5.06
CA TYR A 28 -6.92 3.06 5.07
C TYR A 28 -8.23 3.40 5.76
N GLY A 29 -9.31 3.00 5.11
CA GLY A 29 -10.67 3.28 5.58
C GLY A 29 -11.78 2.75 4.68
N THR A 30 -11.51 2.22 3.48
CA THR A 30 -12.57 1.70 2.61
C THR A 30 -12.73 0.19 2.80
N LEU A 31 -13.95 -0.27 3.08
CA LEU A 31 -14.26 -1.68 3.27
C LEU A 31 -14.06 -2.47 1.98
N LEU A 32 -13.20 -3.48 2.02
CA LEU A 32 -13.01 -4.46 0.96
C LEU A 32 -13.86 -5.72 1.20
N SER A 33 -13.87 -6.22 2.45
CA SER A 33 -14.63 -7.41 2.83
C SER A 33 -14.97 -7.40 4.32
N GLY A 34 -16.19 -7.81 4.68
CA GLY A 34 -16.70 -7.77 6.04
C GLY A 34 -17.99 -6.97 6.11
N SER A 35 -18.35 -6.49 7.30
CA SER A 35 -19.66 -5.83 7.54
C SER A 35 -19.57 -4.44 8.15
N TYR A 36 -18.38 -3.92 8.44
CA TYR A 36 -18.22 -2.61 9.07
C TYR A 36 -17.41 -1.66 8.18
N GLN A 37 -17.95 -0.47 7.94
CA GLN A 37 -17.31 0.58 7.16
C GLN A 37 -16.97 1.73 8.12
N PRO A 38 -15.70 1.98 8.45
CA PRO A 38 -15.33 3.11 9.30
C PRO A 38 -15.62 4.43 8.58
N THR A 39 -15.89 5.47 9.35
CA THR A 39 -16.18 6.82 8.83
C THR A 39 -14.92 7.66 8.64
N GLU A 40 -13.79 7.20 9.15
CA GLU A 40 -12.51 7.91 9.17
C GLU A 40 -11.36 6.95 8.82
N THR A 41 -10.22 7.53 8.44
CA THR A 41 -8.98 6.78 8.24
C THR A 41 -8.50 6.24 9.58
N PHE A 42 -8.14 4.96 9.63
CA PHE A 42 -7.69 4.30 10.86
C PHE A 42 -6.23 3.86 10.84
N ALA A 43 -5.57 3.89 9.67
CA ALA A 43 -4.18 3.54 9.53
C ALA A 43 -3.55 4.16 8.27
N THR A 44 -2.22 4.25 8.27
CA THR A 44 -1.43 4.57 7.08
C THR A 44 -0.37 3.52 6.81
N LEU A 45 -0.21 3.13 5.55
CA LEU A 45 0.93 2.32 5.09
C LEU A 45 1.81 3.17 4.18
N SER A 46 3.06 3.39 4.57
CA SER A 46 4.07 3.97 3.70
C SER A 46 5.00 2.88 3.17
N VAL A 47 5.32 2.95 1.88
CA VAL A 47 6.19 2.03 1.17
C VAL A 47 7.24 2.84 0.42
N ASP A 48 8.52 2.66 0.73
CA ASP A 48 9.64 3.36 0.09
C ASP A 48 10.71 2.36 -0.35
N GLY A 49 11.10 2.41 -1.63
CA GLY A 49 12.11 1.49 -2.15
C GLY A 49 12.24 1.48 -3.66
N SER A 50 13.00 0.50 -4.17
CA SER A 50 13.15 0.29 -5.60
C SER A 50 13.62 -1.14 -5.90
N GLY A 51 13.24 -1.64 -7.07
CA GLY A 51 13.67 -2.95 -7.54
C GLY A 51 13.14 -4.05 -6.63
N SER A 52 14.02 -4.64 -5.83
CA SER A 52 13.70 -5.79 -4.98
C SER A 52 13.68 -5.50 -3.49
N VAL A 53 13.92 -4.25 -3.07
CA VAL A 53 14.03 -3.90 -1.64
C VAL A 53 13.11 -2.73 -1.33
N TYR A 54 12.20 -2.95 -0.39
CA TYR A 54 11.21 -1.97 0.05
C TYR A 54 11.15 -1.90 1.57
N ASN A 55 11.08 -0.68 2.08
CA ASN A 55 10.81 -0.38 3.47
C ASN A 55 9.33 -0.05 3.63
N PHE A 56 8.71 -0.64 4.63
CA PHE A 56 7.32 -0.44 4.99
C PHE A 56 7.23 0.21 6.35
N ILE A 57 6.28 1.13 6.52
CA ILE A 57 5.90 1.69 7.81
C ILE A 57 4.38 1.68 7.88
N LEU A 58 3.83 0.87 8.78
CA LEU A 58 2.41 0.84 9.08
C LEU A 58 2.17 1.57 10.41
N THR A 59 1.34 2.60 10.38
CA THR A 59 0.89 3.33 11.58
C THR A 59 -0.59 3.08 11.80
N ALA A 60 -0.96 2.64 12.99
CA ALA A 60 -2.34 2.51 13.41
C ALA A 60 -2.75 3.74 14.24
N PHE A 61 -3.95 4.27 13.99
CA PHE A 61 -4.55 5.35 14.76
C PHE A 61 -5.47 4.77 15.84
N ASP A 62 -6.48 5.51 16.30
CA ASP A 62 -7.32 5.09 17.43
C ASP A 62 -8.32 3.96 17.06
N LEU A 63 -7.81 2.72 16.92
CA LEU A 63 -8.59 1.54 16.55
C LEU A 63 -9.71 1.22 17.55
N ASP A 64 -9.49 1.49 18.83
CA ASP A 64 -10.47 1.21 19.89
C ASP A 64 -11.70 2.10 19.78
N SER A 65 -11.50 3.37 19.43
CA SER A 65 -12.58 4.33 19.17
C SER A 65 -13.30 4.02 17.86
N ILE A 66 -12.57 3.61 16.82
CA ILE A 66 -13.12 3.39 15.48
C ILE A 66 -13.87 2.05 15.35
N PHE A 67 -13.42 1.01 16.05
CA PHE A 67 -13.96 -0.35 15.89
C PHE A 67 -14.56 -0.89 17.19
N SER A 68 -13.72 -1.29 18.15
CA SER A 68 -14.10 -1.70 19.50
C SER A 68 -12.86 -1.89 20.37
N THR A 69 -13.02 -1.91 21.69
CA THR A 69 -11.90 -2.10 22.63
C THR A 69 -11.09 -3.37 22.33
N GLY A 70 -9.78 -3.20 22.17
CA GLY A 70 -8.84 -4.25 21.82
C GLY A 70 -8.82 -4.59 20.33
N ALA A 71 -9.30 -3.70 19.46
CA ALA A 71 -9.17 -3.86 18.03
C ALA A 71 -7.69 -3.76 17.62
N PHE A 72 -7.29 -4.53 16.61
CA PHE A 72 -5.90 -4.58 16.17
C PHE A 72 -5.79 -4.89 14.69
N ILE A 73 -4.70 -4.44 14.06
CA ILE A 73 -4.35 -4.82 12.70
C ILE A 73 -3.55 -6.12 12.77
N GLY A 74 -4.10 -7.18 12.19
CA GLY A 74 -3.53 -8.52 12.26
C GLY A 74 -2.63 -8.87 11.09
N ALA A 75 -2.87 -8.26 9.92
CA ALA A 75 -2.11 -8.56 8.71
C ALA A 75 -2.20 -7.44 7.67
N VAL A 76 -1.20 -7.40 6.79
CA VAL A 76 -1.22 -6.68 5.51
C VAL A 76 -1.16 -7.72 4.39
N ALA A 77 -2.23 -7.89 3.63
CA ALA A 77 -2.22 -8.72 2.43
C ALA A 77 -1.66 -7.92 1.25
N VAL A 78 -0.94 -8.59 0.35
CA VAL A 78 -0.26 -7.98 -0.79
C VAL A 78 -0.60 -8.74 -2.08
N ASP A 79 -1.07 -8.00 -3.09
CA ASP A 79 -1.34 -8.44 -4.45
C ASP A 79 -0.28 -7.85 -5.39
N THR A 80 0.72 -8.66 -5.72
CA THR A 80 1.79 -8.27 -6.65
C THR A 80 1.59 -8.88 -8.05
N ASN A 81 0.57 -9.72 -8.24
CA ASN A 81 0.43 -10.59 -9.41
C ASN A 81 1.66 -11.48 -9.68
N LEU A 82 2.52 -11.65 -8.67
CA LEU A 82 3.77 -12.41 -8.71
C LEU A 82 3.83 -13.30 -7.47
N ASN A 83 4.04 -14.61 -7.68
CA ASN A 83 4.18 -15.54 -6.56
C ASN A 83 5.60 -15.46 -5.96
N LEU A 84 5.90 -14.35 -5.26
CA LEU A 84 7.19 -14.07 -4.66
C LEU A 84 7.10 -14.07 -3.14
N ALA A 85 8.02 -14.79 -2.49
CA ALA A 85 8.14 -14.79 -1.03
C ALA A 85 9.22 -13.78 -0.60
N PRO A 86 8.85 -12.64 0.02
CA PRO A 86 9.83 -11.72 0.56
C PRO A 86 10.56 -12.31 1.77
N THR A 87 11.84 -11.97 1.89
CA THR A 87 12.56 -12.07 3.16
C THR A 87 12.32 -10.81 3.97
N ILE A 88 11.90 -10.97 5.23
CA ILE A 88 11.61 -9.85 6.15
C ILE A 88 12.84 -9.60 7.03
N SER A 89 13.21 -8.33 7.19
CA SER A 89 14.32 -7.91 8.04
C SER A 89 14.06 -6.52 8.64
N ASN A 90 14.94 -6.07 9.55
CA ASN A 90 14.88 -4.74 10.18
C ASN A 90 13.51 -4.40 10.81
N VAL A 91 12.85 -5.40 11.40
CA VAL A 91 11.57 -5.18 12.08
C VAL A 91 11.78 -4.32 13.32
N SER A 92 11.01 -3.24 13.45
CA SER A 92 11.05 -2.31 14.57
C SER A 92 9.65 -1.77 14.87
N GLY A 93 9.40 -1.37 16.11
CA GLY A 93 8.09 -0.89 16.57
C GLY A 93 7.35 -1.91 17.44
N ASP A 94 6.03 -1.84 17.41
CA ASP A 94 5.15 -2.41 18.44
C ASP A 94 4.60 -3.81 18.09
N ALA A 95 4.80 -4.26 16.85
CA ALA A 95 4.31 -5.55 16.37
C ALA A 95 5.40 -6.41 15.72
N PRO A 96 5.31 -7.75 15.78
CA PRO A 96 6.13 -8.62 14.96
C PRO A 96 5.71 -8.47 13.49
N VAL A 97 6.58 -8.88 12.57
CA VAL A 97 6.24 -9.02 11.15
C VAL A 97 6.77 -10.35 10.66
N THR A 98 5.89 -11.21 10.17
CA THR A 98 6.25 -12.51 9.59
C THR A 98 5.59 -12.70 8.24
N TYR A 99 6.17 -13.58 7.40
CA TYR A 99 5.63 -13.87 6.08
C TYR A 99 4.65 -15.03 6.16
N SER A 100 3.54 -14.94 5.44
CA SER A 100 2.67 -16.07 5.16
C SER A 100 2.26 -16.08 3.69
N ALA A 101 2.31 -17.27 3.07
CA ALA A 101 1.92 -17.46 1.68
C ALA A 101 0.39 -17.41 1.53
N GLY A 102 -0.07 -16.68 0.52
CA GLY A 102 -1.48 -16.39 0.28
C GLY A 102 -2.15 -15.63 1.43
N GLY A 103 -3.47 -15.53 1.34
CA GLY A 103 -4.30 -14.87 2.34
C GLY A 103 -5.11 -13.74 1.73
N GLY A 104 -5.58 -12.82 2.57
CA GLY A 104 -6.44 -11.74 2.13
C GLY A 104 -7.88 -12.19 1.83
N PRO A 105 -8.79 -11.23 1.62
CA PRO A 105 -10.14 -11.53 1.20
C PRO A 105 -10.16 -11.97 -0.27
N THR A 106 -11.15 -12.76 -0.67
CA THR A 106 -11.42 -13.15 -2.07
C THR A 106 -10.38 -14.03 -2.79
N GLY A 107 -9.24 -14.34 -2.16
CA GLY A 107 -8.22 -15.24 -2.72
C GLY A 107 -7.33 -14.61 -3.80
N ALA A 108 -7.34 -13.28 -3.92
CA ALA A 108 -6.58 -12.54 -4.92
C ALA A 108 -5.15 -12.16 -4.48
N PHE A 109 -4.80 -12.32 -3.20
CA PHE A 109 -3.52 -11.85 -2.66
C PHE A 109 -2.49 -12.98 -2.61
N GLU A 110 -1.29 -12.76 -3.15
CA GLU A 110 -0.24 -13.80 -3.18
C GLU A 110 0.40 -14.06 -1.82
N PHE A 111 0.42 -13.07 -0.93
CA PHE A 111 0.96 -13.23 0.41
C PHE A 111 0.43 -12.21 1.40
N ARG A 112 0.82 -12.39 2.66
CA ARG A 112 0.59 -11.41 3.72
C ARG A 112 1.80 -11.25 4.64
N PHE A 113 1.93 -10.05 5.18
CA PHE A 113 2.70 -9.76 6.37
C PHE A 113 1.81 -9.96 7.59
N ASP A 114 2.07 -11.00 8.38
CA ASP A 114 1.36 -11.28 9.63
C ASP A 114 1.95 -10.45 10.77
N LEU A 115 1.10 -9.66 11.42
CA LEU A 115 1.44 -8.71 12.49
C LEU A 115 1.12 -9.25 13.89
N THR A 116 0.89 -10.56 13.97
CA THR A 116 0.52 -11.25 15.21
C THR A 116 1.60 -12.26 15.62
N GLY A 117 1.73 -12.44 16.92
CA GLY A 117 2.74 -13.30 17.52
C GLY A 117 2.30 -13.86 18.88
N PRO A 118 3.20 -14.56 19.57
CA PRO A 118 2.92 -15.13 20.89
C PRO A 118 2.59 -14.04 21.91
N GLN A 119 1.94 -14.43 23.02
CA GLN A 119 1.67 -13.56 24.18
C GLN A 119 1.00 -12.23 23.84
N GLN A 120 0.14 -12.24 22.84
CA GLN A 120 -0.65 -11.09 22.45
C GLN A 120 0.10 -9.95 21.71
N ALA A 121 1.24 -10.17 21.06
CA ALA A 121 1.84 -9.18 20.15
C ALA A 121 1.15 -9.17 18.76
N ARG A 122 0.90 -8.06 18.04
CA ARG A 122 -0.10 -7.08 18.48
C ARG A 122 0.03 -5.63 17.96
N LEU A 123 -0.26 -5.27 16.70
CA LEU A 123 -0.39 -3.84 16.33
C LEU A 123 -1.77 -3.28 16.73
N THR A 124 -1.84 -2.55 17.83
CA THR A 124 -3.04 -1.89 18.37
C THR A 124 -3.08 -0.40 18.03
N GLY A 125 -4.02 0.35 18.60
CA GLY A 125 -4.20 1.75 18.27
C GLY A 125 -3.10 2.67 18.79
N ASN A 126 -2.73 3.68 17.99
CA ASN A 126 -1.65 4.65 18.26
C ASN A 126 -0.24 4.02 18.30
N GLU A 127 -0.07 2.89 17.62
CA GLU A 127 1.19 2.16 17.51
C GLU A 127 1.68 2.15 16.06
N PHE A 128 2.95 1.78 15.87
CA PHE A 128 3.51 1.60 14.54
C PHE A 128 4.42 0.39 14.46
N VAL A 129 4.62 -0.11 13.24
CA VAL A 129 5.64 -1.11 12.94
C VAL A 129 6.29 -0.80 11.59
N SER A 130 7.61 -0.97 11.51
CA SER A 130 8.36 -0.87 10.27
C SER A 130 9.15 -2.14 10.00
N TRP A 131 9.33 -2.45 8.71
CA TRP A 131 10.12 -3.61 8.27
C TRP A 131 10.68 -3.39 6.86
N THR A 132 11.72 -4.12 6.52
CA THR A 132 12.24 -4.22 5.15
C THR A 132 11.81 -5.56 4.55
N ALA A 133 11.21 -5.53 3.36
CA ALA A 133 10.95 -6.71 2.53
C ALA A 133 11.93 -6.76 1.36
N THR A 134 12.62 -7.89 1.22
CA THR A 134 13.54 -8.16 0.10
C THR A 134 12.99 -9.29 -0.76
N PHE A 135 12.72 -9.02 -2.03
CA PHE A 135 12.21 -9.95 -3.02
C PHE A 135 13.35 -10.58 -3.83
N ALA A 136 13.11 -11.77 -4.40
CA ALA A 136 14.10 -12.44 -5.25
C ALA A 136 14.23 -11.79 -6.64
N GLU A 137 13.18 -11.12 -7.09
CA GLU A 137 13.09 -10.43 -8.38
C GLU A 137 12.56 -9.00 -8.15
N PRO A 138 12.74 -8.07 -9.11
CA PRO A 138 12.16 -6.73 -9.00
C PRO A 138 10.63 -6.77 -8.93
N VAL A 139 10.05 -6.00 -8.02
CA VAL A 139 8.61 -5.78 -7.85
C VAL A 139 8.33 -4.30 -8.05
N THR A 140 7.09 -3.92 -8.34
CA THR A 140 6.65 -2.53 -8.43
C THR A 140 5.31 -2.44 -7.71
N PHE A 141 5.13 -1.41 -6.87
CA PHE A 141 3.87 -1.12 -6.19
C PHE A 141 3.31 0.16 -6.80
N GLU A 142 2.14 0.16 -7.41
CA GLU A 142 1.56 1.36 -8.03
C GLU A 142 0.48 2.01 -7.14
N GLY A 143 0.21 1.41 -5.98
CA GLY A 143 -0.86 1.73 -5.07
C GLY A 143 -2.06 0.81 -5.29
N ASN A 144 -2.81 0.56 -4.22
CA ASN A 144 -3.95 -0.37 -4.14
C ASN A 144 -3.59 -1.86 -4.19
N GLU A 145 -2.31 -2.24 -4.08
CA GLU A 145 -1.88 -3.65 -3.96
C GLU A 145 -2.09 -4.23 -2.55
N PHE A 146 -2.52 -3.40 -1.60
CA PHE A 146 -2.48 -3.72 -0.18
C PHE A 146 -3.88 -3.74 0.43
N ALA A 147 -4.11 -4.70 1.33
CA ALA A 147 -5.31 -4.72 2.17
C ALA A 147 -4.95 -5.01 3.63
N LEU A 148 -5.52 -4.24 4.55
CA LEU A 148 -5.32 -4.42 5.99
C LEU A 148 -6.42 -5.30 6.59
N HIS A 149 -6.03 -6.29 7.38
CA HIS A 149 -6.95 -7.09 8.19
C HIS A 149 -7.08 -6.48 9.58
N VAL A 150 -8.26 -5.99 9.92
CA VAL A 150 -8.57 -5.54 11.29
C VAL A 150 -9.40 -6.60 11.98
N GLN A 151 -8.98 -6.98 13.17
CA GLN A 151 -9.61 -8.00 13.99
C GLN A 151 -10.17 -7.39 15.28
N ASN A 152 -11.08 -8.14 15.91
CA ASN A 152 -11.80 -7.73 17.10
C ASN A 152 -12.52 -6.38 16.90
N ILE A 153 -13.36 -6.32 15.86
CA ILE A 153 -14.18 -5.13 15.52
C ILE A 153 -15.62 -5.19 16.07
N GLY A 154 -15.85 -6.07 17.05
CA GLY A 154 -17.17 -6.35 17.62
C GLY A 154 -17.93 -7.48 16.91
N GLU A 155 -18.64 -8.31 17.67
CA GLU A 155 -19.37 -9.47 17.15
C GLU A 155 -20.50 -9.08 16.19
N ALA A 156 -21.22 -7.99 16.48
CA ALA A 156 -22.27 -7.46 15.61
C ALA A 156 -21.75 -7.05 14.22
N ASN A 157 -20.46 -6.77 14.12
CA ASN A 157 -19.76 -6.35 12.91
C ASN A 157 -19.03 -7.52 12.22
N GLY A 158 -19.24 -8.77 12.66
CA GLY A 158 -18.61 -9.95 12.08
C GLY A 158 -17.22 -10.30 12.63
N GLY A 159 -16.77 -9.60 13.68
CA GLY A 159 -15.52 -9.90 14.40
C GLY A 159 -14.22 -9.50 13.70
N SER A 160 -14.19 -9.44 12.36
CA SER A 160 -13.07 -8.90 11.59
C SER A 160 -13.49 -8.41 10.21
N ALA A 161 -12.67 -7.57 9.59
CA ALA A 161 -12.89 -7.07 8.23
C ALA A 161 -11.55 -6.72 7.56
N TRP A 162 -11.61 -6.59 6.23
CA TRP A 162 -10.50 -6.18 5.39
C TRP A 162 -10.77 -4.83 4.75
N TYR A 163 -9.75 -3.98 4.70
CA TYR A 163 -9.85 -2.62 4.20
C TYR A 163 -8.74 -2.32 3.20
N VAL A 164 -9.08 -1.49 2.23
CA VAL A 164 -8.13 -0.94 1.24
C VAL A 164 -7.98 0.56 1.48
N ASN A 165 -7.06 1.15 0.71
CA ASN A 165 -6.83 2.57 0.75
C ASN A 165 -8.12 3.36 0.41
N THR A 166 -8.32 4.47 1.09
CA THR A 166 -9.33 5.46 0.73
C THR A 166 -8.80 6.22 -0.48
N SER A 167 -9.17 5.80 -1.69
CA SER A 167 -8.92 6.64 -2.86
C SER A 167 -9.58 8.01 -2.63
N PRO A 168 -8.92 9.15 -2.95
CA PRO A 168 -9.55 10.45 -2.84
C PRO A 168 -10.84 10.45 -3.66
N VAL A 169 -11.99 10.40 -2.99
CA VAL A 169 -13.27 10.65 -3.66
C VAL A 169 -13.25 12.13 -4.03
N PRO A 170 -13.31 12.52 -5.32
CA PRO A 170 -13.32 13.93 -5.66
C PRO A 170 -14.50 14.58 -4.95
N GLU A 171 -14.20 15.59 -4.15
CA GLU A 171 -15.24 16.22 -3.33
C GLU A 171 -16.35 16.77 -4.24
N PRO A 172 -17.61 16.77 -3.78
CA PRO A 172 -18.75 17.30 -4.55
C PRO A 172 -18.50 18.71 -5.10
N GLU A 173 -17.68 19.51 -4.39
CA GLU A 173 -17.29 20.87 -4.79
C GLU A 173 -16.45 20.89 -6.07
N SER A 174 -15.56 19.93 -6.27
CA SER A 174 -14.76 19.84 -7.51
C SER A 174 -15.64 19.57 -8.73
N TYR A 175 -16.67 18.73 -8.59
CA TYR A 175 -17.64 18.50 -9.65
C TYR A 175 -18.51 19.74 -9.90
N ALA A 176 -18.91 20.46 -8.86
CA ALA A 176 -19.64 21.71 -8.99
C ALA A 176 -18.80 22.78 -9.72
N MET A 177 -17.50 22.89 -9.42
CA MET A 177 -16.59 23.81 -10.09
C MET A 177 -16.31 23.41 -11.55
N MET A 178 -16.20 22.12 -11.84
CA MET A 178 -16.12 21.60 -13.21
C MET A 178 -17.40 21.93 -14.00
N LEU A 179 -18.57 21.68 -13.43
CA LEU A 179 -19.86 21.98 -14.05
C LEU A 179 -20.07 23.49 -14.22
N ALA A 180 -19.65 24.31 -13.25
CA ALA A 180 -19.65 25.76 -13.35
C ALA A 180 -18.74 26.25 -14.49
N GLY A 181 -17.54 25.68 -14.60
CA GLY A 181 -16.60 25.95 -15.69
C GLY A 181 -17.17 25.58 -17.06
N LEU A 182 -17.79 24.40 -17.18
CA LEU A 182 -18.47 23.96 -18.40
C LEU A 182 -19.68 24.85 -18.76
N GLY A 183 -20.45 25.26 -17.76
CA GLY A 183 -21.57 26.19 -17.93
C GLY A 183 -21.12 27.55 -18.46
N LEU A 184 -20.02 28.09 -17.93
CA LEU A 184 -19.43 29.34 -18.39
C LEU A 184 -18.93 29.24 -19.84
N MET A 185 -18.23 28.15 -20.17
CA MET A 185 -17.74 27.91 -21.54
C MET A 185 -18.88 27.75 -22.55
N GLY A 186 -19.96 27.05 -22.18
CA GLY A 186 -21.17 26.96 -22.99
C GLY A 186 -21.82 28.33 -23.24
N PHE A 187 -21.85 29.19 -22.23
CA PHE A 187 -22.37 30.56 -22.35
C PHE A 187 -21.52 31.42 -23.30
N VAL A 188 -20.19 31.36 -23.19
CA VAL A 188 -19.26 32.08 -24.08
C VAL A 188 -19.40 31.58 -25.53
N ALA A 189 -19.49 30.26 -25.74
CA ALA A 189 -19.66 29.67 -27.06
C ALA A 189 -20.98 30.11 -27.72
N ARG A 190 -22.08 30.18 -26.95
CA ARG A 190 -23.37 30.69 -27.44
C ARG A 190 -23.27 32.13 -27.91
N ARG A 191 -22.56 32.99 -27.15
CA ARG A 191 -22.41 34.40 -27.48
C ARG A 191 -21.56 34.66 -28.74
N ARG A 192 -20.71 33.72 -29.14
CA ARG A 192 -19.92 33.82 -30.39
C ARG A 192 -20.70 33.39 -31.64
N LYS A 193 -21.84 32.71 -31.46
CA LYS A 193 -22.68 32.22 -32.56
C LYS A 193 -23.89 33.12 -32.83
N SER A 194 -24.21 34.02 -31.89
CA SER A 194 -25.05 35.21 -32.11
C SER A 194 -24.22 36.34 -32.68
#